data_AF-A0A7S4HQK0-F1
#
_entry.id   AF-A0A7S4HQK0-F1
#
_cell.length_a   1.000
_cell.length_b   1.000
_cell.length_c   1.000
_cell.angle_alpha   90.00
_cell.angle_beta   90.00
_cell.angle_gamma   90.00
#
_symmetry.space_group_name_H-M   'P 1'
#
loop_
_entity.id
_entity.type
_entity.pdbx_description
1 polymer ?
#
loop_
_entity_poly.entity_id
_entity_poly.type
_entity_poly.pdbx_seq_one_letter_code
_entity_poly.pdbx_strand_id
1 'polypeptide(L)'
;EFHMLRPASAVRTGEVVYEALGSVDIRITPSIKDEGRTLRVVKAGYLVSCRVACDSYDNDGNGPFVQLSDGSGWLFEKKMHQQVLREVPVQVGTWIFEVQNSPVGLALCSQPIDDEPFKYDVVCPPTKQITFDRKVVSSNGVSFYRI
;
A
#
# COMPACT_ATOMS: atom_id res chain seq x y z
N GLU A 1 -4.17 -16.57 24.00
CA GLU A 1 -4.89 -17.56 23.17
C GLU A 1 -4.61 -17.31 21.70
N PHE A 2 -4.42 -18.36 20.90
CA PHE A 2 -4.35 -18.22 19.44
C PHE A 2 -5.77 -18.20 18.89
N HIS A 3 -6.30 -17.02 18.57
CA HIS A 3 -7.56 -16.91 17.85
C HIS A 3 -7.34 -17.31 16.39
N MET A 4 -7.64 -18.57 16.07
CA MET A 4 -7.47 -19.14 14.72
C MET A 4 -8.42 -18.54 13.68
N LEU A 5 -9.51 -17.89 14.09
CA LEU A 5 -10.53 -17.33 13.19
C LEU A 5 -10.98 -15.96 13.70
N ARG A 6 -11.26 -15.05 12.76
CA ARG A 6 -11.87 -13.73 13.02
C ARG A 6 -13.31 -13.68 12.51
N PRO A 7 -14.22 -13.00 13.21
CA PRO A 7 -15.54 -12.74 12.67
C PRO A 7 -15.41 -11.89 11.41
N ALA A 8 -16.23 -12.16 10.39
CA ALA A 8 -16.21 -11.42 9.13
C ALA A 8 -16.40 -9.90 9.34
N SER A 9 -17.13 -9.49 10.38
CA SER A 9 -17.32 -8.09 10.75
C SER A 9 -16.04 -7.37 11.16
N ALA A 10 -15.01 -8.11 11.60
CA ALA A 10 -13.70 -7.57 11.99
C ALA A 10 -12.68 -7.62 10.83
N VAL A 11 -13.13 -7.96 9.62
CA VAL A 11 -12.32 -8.03 8.41
C VAL A 11 -12.98 -7.21 7.31
N ARG A 12 -12.34 -6.12 6.91
CA ARG A 12 -12.73 -5.35 5.72
C ARG A 12 -11.92 -5.87 4.54
N THR A 13 -12.60 -6.18 3.44
CA THR A 13 -11.97 -6.58 2.17
C THR A 13 -12.21 -5.50 1.13
N GLY A 14 -11.19 -5.23 0.30
CA GLY A 14 -11.27 -4.22 -0.74
C GLY A 14 -9.91 -3.57 -0.94
N GLU A 15 -9.67 -3.07 -2.15
CA GLU A 15 -8.43 -2.35 -2.44
C GLU A 15 -8.54 -0.91 -1.94
N VAL A 16 -7.69 -0.57 -0.99
CA VAL A 16 -7.63 0.73 -0.34
C VAL A 16 -6.18 1.23 -0.40
N VAL A 17 -5.99 2.53 -0.61
CA VAL A 17 -4.66 3.14 -0.61
C VAL A 17 -4.47 3.93 0.67
N TYR A 18 -3.31 3.78 1.29
CA TYR A 18 -2.90 4.54 2.46
C TYR A 18 -1.65 5.36 2.18
N GLU A 19 -1.55 6.52 2.81
CA GLU A 19 -0.32 7.31 2.92
C GLU A 19 0.30 7.12 4.30
N ALA A 20 1.61 6.88 4.34
CA ALA A 20 2.35 6.82 5.58
C ALA A 20 2.65 8.23 6.12
N LEU A 21 2.19 8.51 7.35
CA LEU A 21 2.43 9.80 8.02
C LEU A 21 3.82 9.88 8.68
N GLY A 22 4.48 8.74 8.82
CA GLY A 22 5.82 8.57 9.36
C GLY A 22 6.44 7.28 8.80
N SER A 23 7.65 6.93 9.24
CA SER A 23 8.23 5.63 8.88
C SER A 23 7.52 4.48 9.61
N VAL A 24 7.04 3.49 8.87
CA VAL A 24 6.31 2.33 9.40
C VAL A 24 6.99 1.04 8.97
N ASP A 25 7.40 0.21 9.93
CA ASP A 25 7.96 -1.11 9.64
C ASP A 25 6.88 -2.04 9.10
N ILE A 26 7.18 -2.72 7.98
CA ILE A 26 6.35 -3.80 7.46
C ILE A 26 6.45 -4.98 8.41
N ARG A 27 5.32 -5.63 8.67
CA ARG A 27 5.18 -6.74 9.62
C ARG A 27 4.87 -8.06 8.92
N ILE A 28 5.37 -9.16 9.46
CA ILE A 28 5.06 -10.51 8.96
C ILE A 28 3.63 -10.95 9.32
N THR A 29 3.06 -10.39 10.39
CA THR A 29 1.73 -10.70 10.94
C THR A 29 1.05 -9.40 11.39
N PRO A 30 -0.28 -9.35 11.56
CA PRO A 30 -0.99 -8.18 12.07
C PRO A 30 -0.70 -7.96 13.56
N SER A 31 0.47 -7.42 13.87
CA SER A 31 0.99 -7.21 15.23
C SER A 31 2.01 -6.07 15.24
N ILE A 32 2.07 -5.33 16.36
CA ILE A 32 3.08 -4.29 16.59
C ILE A 32 4.36 -4.80 17.27
N LYS A 33 4.38 -6.08 17.68
CA LYS A 33 5.50 -6.67 18.41
C LYS A 33 6.77 -6.68 17.56
N ASP A 34 7.91 -6.57 18.23
CA ASP A 34 9.21 -6.43 17.54
C ASP A 34 9.63 -7.68 16.80
N GLU A 35 9.24 -8.88 17.28
CA GLU A 35 9.47 -10.14 16.57
C GLU A 35 8.71 -10.21 15.23
N GLY A 36 7.67 -9.38 15.10
CA GLY A 36 6.89 -9.26 13.88
C GLY A 36 7.49 -8.31 12.85
N ARG A 37 8.58 -7.59 13.16
CA ARG A 37 9.23 -6.65 12.22
C ARG A 37 9.92 -7.40 11.09
N THR A 38 9.76 -6.89 9.88
CA THR A 38 10.67 -7.19 8.77
C THR A 38 11.83 -6.19 8.78
N LEU A 39 12.76 -6.33 7.83
CA LEU A 39 13.80 -5.32 7.56
C LEU A 39 13.31 -4.21 6.60
N ARG A 40 12.04 -4.25 6.17
CA ARG A 40 11.47 -3.30 5.21
C ARG A 40 10.64 -2.24 5.91
N VAL A 41 10.74 -1.01 5.42
CA VAL A 41 10.09 0.17 5.98
C VAL A 41 9.36 0.92 4.87
N VAL A 42 8.13 1.33 5.14
CA VAL A 42 7.41 2.33 4.35
C VAL A 42 7.78 3.70 4.90
N LYS A 43 8.39 4.55 4.08
CA LYS A 43 8.86 5.88 4.50
C LYS A 43 7.68 6.85 4.59
N ALA A 44 7.85 7.91 5.36
CA ALA A 44 6.88 9.00 5.41
C ALA A 44 6.58 9.55 4.00
N GLY A 45 5.30 9.78 3.69
CA GLY A 45 4.80 10.24 2.40
C GLY A 45 4.62 9.15 1.34
N TYR A 46 5.05 7.91 1.59
CA TYR A 46 4.82 6.82 0.64
C TYR A 46 3.35 6.41 0.65
N LEU A 47 2.84 6.11 -0.55
CA LEU A 47 1.54 5.49 -0.74
C LEU A 47 1.70 3.97 -0.79
N VAL A 48 0.71 3.24 -0.28
CA VAL A 48 0.66 1.77 -0.35
C VAL A 48 -0.76 1.30 -0.64
N SER A 49 -0.90 0.36 -1.57
CA SER A 49 -2.14 -0.39 -1.80
C SER A 49 -2.23 -1.55 -0.81
N CYS A 50 -3.41 -1.67 -0.19
CA CYS A 50 -3.77 -2.69 0.78
C CYS A 50 -5.08 -3.37 0.38
N ARG A 51 -5.24 -4.66 0.72
CA ARG A 51 -6.38 -5.49 0.28
C ARG A 51 -7.31 -6.00 1.38
N VAL A 52 -6.80 -6.04 2.61
CA VAL A 52 -7.50 -6.55 3.79
C VAL A 52 -7.16 -5.65 4.95
N ALA A 53 -8.16 -5.19 5.69
CA ALA A 53 -7.98 -4.55 6.99
C ALA A 53 -8.62 -5.41 8.07
N CYS A 54 -7.98 -5.52 9.22
CA CYS A 54 -8.49 -6.29 10.34
C CYS A 54 -8.20 -5.57 11.67
N ASP A 55 -9.17 -5.55 12.58
CA ASP A 55 -9.05 -4.76 13.81
C ASP A 55 -8.00 -5.35 14.78
N SER A 56 -7.54 -4.57 15.75
CA SER A 56 -6.74 -5.15 16.84
C SER A 56 -7.60 -6.06 17.70
N TYR A 57 -7.03 -7.16 18.19
CA TYR A 57 -7.68 -7.98 19.21
C TYR A 57 -7.72 -7.26 20.56
N ASP A 58 -6.70 -6.45 20.81
CA ASP A 58 -6.51 -5.72 22.04
C ASP A 58 -7.04 -4.31 21.85
N ASN A 59 -7.82 -3.81 22.82
CA ASN A 59 -8.26 -2.41 22.83
C ASN A 59 -7.15 -1.47 23.31
N ASP A 60 -5.94 -1.69 22.79
CA ASP A 60 -4.68 -1.07 23.20
C ASP A 60 -4.28 0.13 22.33
N GLY A 61 -5.19 0.53 21.42
CA GLY A 61 -4.97 1.65 20.52
C GLY A 61 -4.11 1.33 19.30
N ASN A 62 -3.78 0.07 19.04
CA ASN A 62 -3.07 -0.35 17.84
C ASN A 62 -4.03 -0.76 16.72
N GLY A 63 -3.55 -0.70 15.47
CA GLY A 63 -4.34 -1.06 14.29
C GLY A 63 -5.38 0.00 13.89
N PRO A 64 -6.38 -0.35 13.05
CA PRO A 64 -6.53 -1.61 12.32
C PRO A 64 -5.26 -2.01 11.55
N PHE A 65 -5.02 -3.30 11.42
CA PHE A 65 -3.90 -3.85 10.65
C PHE A 65 -4.31 -4.03 9.21
N VAL A 66 -3.46 -3.63 8.27
CA VAL A 66 -3.77 -3.67 6.84
C VAL A 66 -2.73 -4.51 6.11
N GLN A 67 -3.17 -5.44 5.26
CA GLN A 67 -2.28 -6.27 4.46
C GLN A 67 -1.98 -5.57 3.12
N LEU A 68 -0.69 -5.45 2.79
CA LEU A 68 -0.23 -4.94 1.52
C LEU A 68 -0.75 -5.83 0.36
N SER A 69 -1.22 -5.19 -0.71
CA SER A 69 -1.85 -5.88 -1.85
C SER A 69 -0.89 -6.84 -2.57
N ASP A 70 0.40 -6.50 -2.62
CA ASP A 70 1.50 -7.33 -3.14
C ASP A 70 1.85 -8.53 -2.22
N GLY A 71 1.20 -8.64 -1.06
CA GLY A 71 1.40 -9.73 -0.11
C GLY A 71 2.69 -9.62 0.69
N SER A 72 3.45 -8.53 0.57
CA SER A 72 4.75 -8.39 1.22
C SER A 72 4.71 -8.23 2.74
N GLY A 73 3.53 -7.99 3.31
CA GLY A 73 3.33 -8.00 4.74
C GLY A 73 2.13 -7.19 5.19
N TRP A 74 2.20 -6.76 6.45
CA TRP A 74 1.16 -6.03 7.16
C TRP A 74 1.68 -4.69 7.66
N LEU A 75 0.79 -3.70 7.70
CA LEU A 75 0.98 -2.42 8.37
C LEU A 75 -0.15 -2.22 9.39
N PHE A 76 -0.20 -1.06 10.02
CA PHE A 76 -1.22 -0.68 10.99
C PHE A 76 -1.57 0.79 10.83
N GLU A 77 -2.85 1.15 10.92
CA GLU A 77 -3.30 2.54 10.83
C GLU A 77 -2.87 3.36 12.04
N LYS A 78 -2.81 2.74 13.22
CA LYS A 78 -2.43 3.39 14.48
C LYS A 78 -1.43 2.56 15.28
N LYS A 79 -0.59 3.26 16.04
CA LYS A 79 0.29 2.70 17.06
C LYS A 79 0.12 3.51 18.35
N MET A 80 -0.27 2.85 19.44
CA MET A 80 -0.53 3.50 20.73
C MET A 80 -1.43 4.75 20.60
N HIS A 81 -2.57 4.60 19.91
CA HIS A 81 -3.54 5.65 19.57
C HIS A 81 -3.05 6.74 18.61
N GLN A 82 -1.77 6.78 18.26
CA GLN A 82 -1.25 7.71 17.26
C GLN A 82 -1.50 7.18 15.85
N GLN A 83 -2.10 7.99 14.98
CA GLN A 83 -2.28 7.67 13.57
C GLN A 83 -0.94 7.69 12.85
N VAL A 84 -0.63 6.60 12.13
CA VAL A 84 0.60 6.44 11.34
C VAL A 84 0.31 6.19 9.85
N LEU A 85 -0.89 5.71 9.50
CA LEU A 85 -1.38 5.69 8.13
C LEU A 85 -2.67 6.49 7.99
N ARG A 86 -2.85 7.11 6.83
CA ARG A 86 -4.08 7.80 6.45
C ARG A 86 -4.60 7.26 5.13
N GLU A 87 -5.87 6.86 5.11
CA GLU A 87 -6.52 6.45 3.87
C GLU A 87 -6.58 7.61 2.86
N VAL A 88 -6.32 7.30 1.59
CA VAL A 88 -6.30 8.27 0.48
C VAL A 88 -7.38 7.88 -0.54
N PRO A 89 -8.19 8.83 -1.02
CA PRO A 89 -9.23 8.55 -1.99
C PRO A 89 -8.63 8.03 -3.31
N VAL A 90 -9.12 6.88 -3.75
CA VAL A 90 -8.81 6.32 -5.07
C VAL A 90 -9.85 6.82 -6.07
N GLN A 91 -9.37 7.42 -7.14
CA GLN A 91 -10.20 7.85 -8.26
C GLN A 91 -10.43 6.66 -9.19
N VAL A 92 -11.68 6.38 -9.52
CA VAL A 92 -12.07 5.40 -10.53
C VAL A 92 -12.40 6.14 -11.82
N GLY A 93 -11.88 5.65 -12.94
CA GLY A 93 -12.05 6.32 -14.23
C GLY A 93 -11.36 5.56 -15.35
N THR A 94 -11.19 6.22 -16.49
CA THR A 94 -10.43 5.69 -17.62
C THR A 94 -9.39 6.70 -18.03
N TRP A 95 -8.13 6.32 -17.92
CA TRP A 95 -7.01 7.11 -18.40
C TRP A 95 -6.25 6.31 -19.44
N ILE A 96 -5.93 6.93 -20.57
CA ILE A 96 -5.18 6.30 -21.65
C ILE A 96 -3.97 7.18 -21.91
N PHE A 97 -2.78 6.60 -21.76
CA PHE A 97 -1.51 7.30 -21.99
C PHE A 97 -0.63 6.50 -22.94
N GLU A 98 0.18 7.21 -23.71
CA GLU A 98 1.25 6.62 -24.51
C GLU A 98 2.60 6.81 -23.81
N VAL A 99 3.39 5.75 -23.70
CA VAL A 99 4.72 5.81 -23.07
C VAL A 99 5.71 6.55 -23.97
N GLN A 100 6.16 7.74 -23.55
CA GLN A 100 7.10 8.57 -24.33
C GLN A 100 8.57 8.46 -23.90
N ASN A 101 8.88 7.72 -22.83
CA ASN A 101 10.21 7.71 -22.21
C ASN A 101 11.24 6.86 -22.99
N SER A 102 11.53 7.20 -24.24
CA SER A 102 12.50 6.48 -25.09
C SER A 102 13.95 6.72 -24.66
N PRO A 103 14.84 5.70 -24.68
CA PRO A 103 14.59 4.30 -25.06
C PRO A 103 14.12 3.40 -23.90
N VAL A 104 13.97 3.95 -22.69
CA VAL A 104 13.84 3.19 -21.44
C VAL A 104 12.46 2.53 -21.30
N GLY A 105 11.38 3.29 -21.48
CA GLY A 105 10.00 2.87 -21.21
C GLY A 105 9.49 3.30 -19.84
N LEU A 106 8.41 2.67 -19.36
CA LEU A 106 7.76 2.93 -18.08
C LEU A 106 7.85 1.71 -17.17
N ALA A 107 8.57 1.81 -16.05
CA ALA A 107 8.70 0.73 -15.08
C ALA A 107 7.38 0.52 -14.32
N LEU A 108 7.01 -0.74 -14.11
CA LEU A 108 5.89 -1.10 -13.24
C LEU A 108 6.37 -1.19 -11.79
N CYS A 109 5.46 -0.92 -10.85
CA CYS A 109 5.77 -0.98 -9.42
C CYS A 109 4.74 -1.84 -8.66
N SER A 110 5.17 -2.54 -7.61
CA SER A 110 4.31 -3.39 -6.77
C SER A 110 3.44 -2.58 -5.81
N GLN A 111 3.84 -1.33 -5.57
CA GLN A 111 3.18 -0.34 -4.74
C GLN A 111 3.26 1.02 -5.44
N PRO A 112 2.37 1.98 -5.13
CA PRO A 112 2.44 3.36 -5.64
C PRO A 112 3.62 4.13 -5.00
N ILE A 113 4.84 3.66 -5.26
CA ILE A 113 6.12 4.12 -4.71
C ILE A 113 7.13 4.09 -5.86
N ASP A 114 7.76 5.24 -6.13
CA ASP A 114 8.88 5.36 -7.06
C ASP A 114 10.21 5.19 -6.31
N ASP A 115 10.47 3.98 -5.83
CA ASP A 115 11.72 3.57 -5.18
C ASP A 115 12.09 2.17 -5.68
N GLU A 116 13.37 1.93 -5.93
CA GLU A 116 13.87 0.72 -6.61
C GLU A 116 13.40 -0.61 -5.98
N PRO A 117 13.31 -0.77 -4.65
CA PRO A 117 12.82 -2.00 -4.05
C PRO A 117 11.36 -2.37 -4.38
N PHE A 118 10.60 -1.45 -4.96
CA PHE A 118 9.20 -1.63 -5.33
C PHE A 118 8.99 -1.68 -6.84
N LYS A 119 10.05 -1.53 -7.65
CA LYS A 119 9.96 -1.65 -9.11
C LYS A 119 10.07 -3.11 -9.53
N TYR A 120 9.28 -3.47 -10.53
CA TYR A 120 9.45 -4.73 -11.25
C TYR A 120 10.50 -4.54 -12.35
N ASP A 121 11.18 -5.62 -12.72
CA ASP A 121 12.07 -5.65 -13.89
C ASP A 121 11.31 -5.52 -15.23
N VAL A 122 9.97 -5.56 -15.18
CA VAL A 122 9.10 -5.41 -16.33
C VAL A 122 8.86 -3.94 -16.63
N VAL A 123 9.11 -3.57 -17.88
CA VAL A 123 8.95 -2.21 -18.37
C VAL A 123 7.96 -2.20 -19.54
N CYS A 124 7.01 -1.27 -19.52
CA CYS A 124 6.18 -1.00 -20.69
C CYS A 124 7.01 -0.24 -21.73
N PRO A 125 7.12 -0.73 -22.97
CA PRO A 125 8.01 -0.13 -23.96
C PRO A 125 7.53 1.25 -24.41
N PRO A 126 8.42 2.11 -24.94
CA PRO A 126 8.02 3.35 -25.61
C PRO A 126 6.98 3.12 -26.71
N THR A 127 6.20 4.14 -27.01
CA THR A 127 5.06 4.18 -27.96
C THR A 127 3.88 3.25 -27.62
N LYS A 128 3.99 2.45 -26.56
CA LYS A 128 2.87 1.62 -26.08
C LYS A 128 1.79 2.50 -25.45
N GLN A 129 0.55 2.30 -25.88
CA GLN A 129 -0.62 2.81 -25.16
C GLN A 129 -1.00 1.88 -24.02
N ILE A 130 -1.25 2.46 -22.85
CA ILE A 130 -1.68 1.78 -21.63
C ILE A 130 -2.99 2.42 -21.16
N THR A 131 -3.95 1.58 -20.81
CA THR A 131 -5.21 2.01 -20.18
C THR A 131 -5.13 1.73 -18.69
N PHE A 132 -5.59 2.68 -17.89
CA PHE A 132 -5.63 2.60 -16.44
C PHE A 132 -7.06 2.82 -15.96
N ASP A 133 -7.45 2.10 -14.91
CA ASP A 133 -8.80 2.17 -14.37
C ASP A 133 -8.88 2.82 -12.97
N ARG A 134 -7.73 3.05 -12.33
CA ARG A 134 -7.61 3.73 -11.05
C ARG A 134 -6.44 4.69 -11.01
N LYS A 135 -6.61 5.75 -10.24
CA LYS A 135 -5.59 6.75 -9.95
C LYS A 135 -5.60 7.11 -8.47
N VAL A 136 -4.41 7.32 -7.90
CA VAL A 136 -4.24 7.98 -6.61
C VAL A 136 -3.25 9.13 -6.75
N VAL A 137 -3.43 10.18 -5.95
CA VAL A 137 -2.54 11.34 -5.91
C VAL A 137 -1.98 11.45 -4.51
N SER A 138 -0.65 11.41 -4.37
CA SER A 138 0.03 11.63 -3.10
C SER A 138 -0.06 13.09 -2.67
N SER A 139 0.22 13.35 -1.38
CA SER A 139 0.19 14.72 -0.83
C SER A 139 1.15 15.70 -1.53
N ASN A 140 2.22 15.19 -2.15
CA ASN A 140 3.17 15.98 -2.94
C ASN A 140 2.76 16.18 -4.42
N GLY A 141 1.57 15.71 -4.82
CA GLY A 141 1.01 15.88 -6.16
C GLY A 141 1.41 14.83 -7.19
N VAL A 142 2.25 13.85 -6.84
CA VAL A 142 2.58 12.73 -7.74
C VAL A 142 1.36 11.82 -7.93
N SER A 143 1.10 11.44 -9.18
CA SER A 143 -0.01 10.55 -9.53
C SER A 143 0.49 9.14 -9.81
N PHE A 144 -0.14 8.14 -9.20
CA PHE A 144 0.06 6.74 -9.50
C PHE A 144 -1.20 6.17 -10.15
N TYR A 145 -1.02 5.25 -11.09
CA TYR A 145 -2.10 4.66 -11.87
C TYR A 145 -2.03 3.13 -11.80
N ARG A 146 -3.19 2.48 -11.75
CA ARG A 146 -3.30 1.03 -11.77
C ARG A 146 -3.58 0.55 -13.20
N ILE A 147 -2.78 -0.41 -13.65
CA ILE A 147 -2.99 -1.15 -14.91
C ILE A 147 -3.96 -2.29 -14.65
#